data_AF-A0A183BDU1-F1
#
_entry.id   AF-A0A183BDU1-F1
#
_cell.length_a   1.000
_cell.length_b   1.000
_cell.length_c   1.000
_cell.angle_alpha   90.00
_cell.angle_beta   90.00
_cell.angle_gamma   90.00
#
_symmetry.space_group_name_H-M   'P 1'
#
loop_
_entity.id
_entity.type
_entity.pdbx_description
1 polymer ?
#
loop_
_entity_poly.entity_id
_entity_poly.type
_entity_poly.pdbx_seq_one_letter_code
_entity_poly.pdbx_strand_id
1 'polypeptide(L)'
;MHCTLNSEKGCYVDKQWQTIRPGDFVRLHTNEMIPADVLLLHSSNVAGICHIETANLDGESNLKQREVIERHACKVSSSVLLHALFIP
;
A
#
# COMPACT_ATOMS: atom_id res chain seq x y z
N MET A 1 -2.14 -0.59 -13.27
CA MET A 1 -3.10 -1.57 -12.74
C MET A 1 -2.64 -1.83 -11.32
N HIS A 2 -3.54 -1.86 -10.36
CA HIS A 2 -3.23 -2.04 -8.93
C HIS A 2 -4.18 -3.07 -8.34
N CYS A 3 -3.69 -3.87 -7.40
CA CYS A 3 -4.51 -4.88 -6.74
C CYS A 3 -5.37 -4.23 -5.64
N THR A 4 -6.69 -4.33 -5.75
CA THR A 4 -7.65 -3.84 -4.74
C THR A 4 -8.44 -4.99 -4.14
N LEU A 5 -8.74 -4.97 -2.84
CA LEU A 5 -9.58 -5.96 -2.20
C LEU A 5 -11.04 -5.85 -2.68
N ASN A 6 -11.60 -6.96 -3.15
CA ASN A 6 -13.02 -7.09 -3.43
C ASN A 6 -13.74 -7.59 -2.17
N SER A 7 -14.56 -6.74 -1.55
CA SER A 7 -15.29 -7.07 -0.32
C SER A 7 -16.33 -8.18 -0.48
N GLU A 8 -16.85 -8.41 -1.69
CA GLU A 8 -17.84 -9.46 -1.96
C GLU A 8 -17.20 -10.83 -2.12
N LYS A 9 -15.98 -10.88 -2.68
CA LYS A 9 -15.25 -12.11 -2.98
C LYS A 9 -14.15 -12.44 -1.96
N GLY A 10 -13.78 -11.49 -1.10
CA GLY A 10 -12.68 -11.63 -0.14
C GLY A 10 -11.30 -11.80 -0.81
N CYS A 11 -11.16 -11.41 -2.08
CA CYS A 11 -9.94 -11.59 -2.86
C CYS A 11 -9.44 -10.26 -3.45
N TYR A 12 -8.12 -10.16 -3.68
CA TYR A 12 -7.54 -9.03 -4.39
C TYR A 12 -7.74 -9.20 -5.90
N VAL A 13 -8.15 -8.12 -6.55
CA VAL A 13 -8.37 -8.06 -8.00
C VAL A 13 -7.65 -6.87 -8.59
N ASP A 14 -7.11 -7.03 -9.80
CA ASP A 14 -6.45 -5.94 -10.50
C ASP A 14 -7.47 -4.95 -11.04
N LYS A 15 -7.28 -3.68 -10.70
CA LYS A 15 -8.11 -2.56 -11.16
C LYS A 15 -7.26 -1.45 -11.75
N GLN A 16 -7.89 -0.60 -12.55
CA GLN A 16 -7.24 0.63 -13.00
C GLN A 16 -7.14 1.62 -11.83
N TRP A 17 -6.02 2.34 -11.74
CA TRP A 17 -5.73 3.28 -10.65
C TRP A 17 -6.82 4.34 -10.48
N GLN A 18 -7.43 4.78 -11.59
CA GLN A 18 -8.51 5.76 -11.64
C GLN A 18 -9.80 5.30 -10.96
N THR A 19 -9.94 4.00 -10.69
CA THR A 19 -11.15 3.42 -10.09
C THR A 19 -11.03 3.26 -8.57
N ILE A 20 -9.87 3.55 -7.99
CA ILE A 20 -9.61 3.46 -6.55
C ILE A 20 -10.37 4.58 -5.84
N ARG A 21 -11.06 4.24 -4.74
CA ARG A 21 -11.87 5.17 -3.94
C ARG A 21 -11.41 5.21 -2.46
N PRO A 22 -11.69 6.30 -1.72
CA PRO A 22 -11.60 6.32 -0.27
C PRO A 22 -12.28 5.10 0.35
N GLY A 23 -11.60 4.37 1.23
CA GLY A 23 -12.11 3.12 1.81
C GLY A 23 -11.58 1.84 1.18
N ASP A 24 -11.00 1.90 -0.01
CA ASP A 24 -10.45 0.73 -0.68
C ASP A 24 -9.15 0.26 -0.01
N PHE A 25 -8.99 -1.05 0.13
CA PHE A 25 -7.71 -1.66 0.50
C PHE A 25 -6.95 -1.97 -0.77
N VAL A 26 -5.88 -1.23 -1.01
CA VAL A 26 -4.94 -1.56 -2.08
C VAL A 26 -3.81 -2.43 -1.54
N ARG A 27 -3.23 -3.22 -2.43
CA ARG A 27 -2.12 -4.13 -2.17
C ARG A 27 -1.07 -3.79 -3.22
N LEU A 28 0.03 -3.18 -2.78
CA LEU A 28 1.10 -2.73 -3.68
C LEU A 28 2.17 -3.80 -3.81
N HIS A 29 2.98 -3.73 -4.87
CA HIS A 29 4.17 -4.56 -5.07
C HIS A 29 5.45 -3.72 -5.04
N THR A 30 6.59 -4.39 -4.85
CA THR A 30 7.89 -3.71 -4.85
C THR A 30 8.10 -3.01 -6.20
N ASN A 31 8.56 -1.76 -6.17
CA ASN A 31 8.74 -0.90 -7.34
C ASN A 31 7.43 -0.54 -8.08
N GLU A 32 6.27 -0.68 -7.43
CA GLU A 32 5.00 -0.23 -7.97
C GLU A 32 4.74 1.22 -7.54
N MET A 33 4.24 2.04 -8.47
CA MET A 33 3.89 3.42 -8.15
C MET A 33 2.69 3.48 -7.21
N ILE A 34 2.75 4.33 -6.21
CA ILE A 34 1.64 4.55 -5.28
C ILE A 34 0.58 5.40 -6.01
N PRO A 35 -0.68 4.92 -6.14
CA PRO A 35 -1.68 5.58 -6.98
C PRO A 35 -2.29 6.85 -6.36
N ALA A 36 -2.15 7.04 -5.05
CA ALA A 36 -2.72 8.15 -4.28
C ALA A 36 -2.07 8.26 -2.89
N ASP A 37 -2.55 9.17 -2.05
CA ASP A 37 -2.17 9.21 -0.64
C ASP A 37 -2.74 8.00 0.11
N VAL A 38 -1.88 7.32 0.88
CA VAL A 38 -2.19 6.03 1.46
C VAL A 38 -1.68 5.87 2.88
N LEU A 39 -2.47 5.18 3.72
CA LEU A 39 -2.07 4.81 5.08
C LEU A 39 -1.45 3.42 5.14
N LEU A 40 -0.15 3.29 5.45
CA LEU A 40 0.51 1.99 5.62
C LEU A 40 -0.04 1.21 6.84
N LEU A 41 -0.78 0.13 6.57
CA LEU A 41 -1.37 -0.76 7.58
C LEU A 41 -0.58 -2.06 7.78
N HIS A 42 0.18 -2.50 6.76
CA HIS A 42 0.96 -3.74 6.83
C HIS A 42 2.15 -3.70 5.85
N SER A 43 3.27 -4.29 6.26
CA SER A 43 4.47 -4.48 5.44
C SER A 43 4.92 -5.93 5.54
N SER A 44 5.43 -6.48 4.45
CA SER A 44 6.02 -7.83 4.42
C SER A 44 7.34 -7.91 5.19
N ASN A 45 7.94 -6.78 5.55
CA ASN A 45 9.12 -6.74 6.41
C ASN A 45 8.72 -7.06 7.85
N VAL A 46 9.44 -7.97 8.50
CA VAL A 46 9.24 -8.35 9.90
C VAL A 46 9.37 -7.16 10.87
N ALA A 47 10.14 -6.15 10.50
CA ALA A 47 10.29 -4.92 11.27
C ALA A 47 9.14 -3.92 11.05
N GLY A 48 8.15 -4.22 10.20
CA GLY A 48 7.09 -3.28 9.85
C GLY A 48 7.56 -2.08 9.02
N ILE A 49 8.80 -2.11 8.51
CA ILE A 49 9.40 -1.00 7.76
C ILE A 49 9.18 -1.19 6.25
N CYS A 50 8.82 -0.13 5.55
CA CYS A 50 8.87 -0.06 4.09
C CYS A 50 9.65 1.18 3.62
N HIS A 51 10.13 1.13 2.38
CA HIS A 51 10.86 2.21 1.74
C HIS A 51 10.04 2.73 0.57
N ILE A 52 9.87 4.05 0.51
CA ILE A 52 9.14 4.72 -0.55
C ILE A 52 10.11 5.62 -1.31
N GLU A 53 10.18 5.41 -2.62
CA GLU A 53 10.91 6.30 -3.51
C GLU A 53 10.03 7.50 -3.86
N THR A 54 10.52 8.70 -3.58
CA THR A 54 9.84 9.94 -3.98
C THR A 54 10.58 10.70 -5.07
N ALA A 55 11.60 10.09 -5.70
CA ALA A 55 12.41 10.72 -6.73
C ALA A 55 11.59 11.34 -7.87
N ASN A 56 10.44 10.76 -8.21
CA ASN A 56 9.53 11.28 -9.23
C ASN A 56 8.74 12.54 -8.81
N LEU A 57 8.75 12.90 -7.52
CA LEU A 57 8.03 14.04 -6.93
C LEU A 57 8.98 15.19 -6.55
N ASP A 58 10.17 14.88 -6.04
CA ASP A 58 11.13 15.87 -5.51
C ASP A 58 12.53 15.83 -6.15
N GLY A 59 12.81 14.85 -7.03
CA GLY A 59 14.13 14.66 -7.63
C GLY A 59 15.17 14.09 -6.67
N GLU A 60 14.77 13.69 -5.46
CA GLU A 60 15.65 13.09 -4.47
C GLU A 60 15.70 11.57 -4.68
N SER A 61 16.88 11.02 -4.99
CA SER A 61 17.08 9.58 -5.14
C SER A 61 17.12 8.82 -3.80
N ASN A 62 16.69 9.44 -2.70
CA ASN A 62 16.73 8.85 -1.38
C ASN A 62 15.40 8.13 -1.07
N LEU A 63 15.50 6.93 -0.51
CA LEU A 63 14.33 6.17 -0.09
C LEU A 63 13.83 6.67 1.27
N LYS A 64 12.60 7.17 1.33
CA LYS A 64 11.96 7.58 2.58
C LYS A 64 11.47 6.35 3.33
N GLN A 65 12.03 6.11 4.51
CA GLN A 65 11.61 5.02 5.40
C GLN A 65 10.25 5.36 6.03
N ARG A 66 9.32 4.40 6.02
CA ARG A 66 8.02 4.46 6.70
C ARG A 66 7.81 3.20 7.53
N GLU A 67 7.07 3.33 8.63
CA GLU A 67 6.81 2.24 9.56
C GLU A 67 5.29 2.01 9.69
N VAL A 68 4.90 0.74 9.83
CA VAL A 68 3.51 0.34 10.04
C VAL A 68 3.01 0.83 11.39
N ILE A 69 1.79 1.37 11.41
CA ILE A 69 1.15 1.76 12.67
C ILE A 69 0.70 0.51 13.44
N GLU A 70 1.36 0.22 14.57
CA GLU A 70 1.13 -1.00 15.36
C GLU A 70 -0.32 -1.20 15.84
N ARG A 71 -1.12 -0.13 15.96
CA ARG A 71 -2.49 -0.20 16.48
C ARG A 71 -3.48 -0.96 15.58
N HIS A 72 -3.14 -1.23 14.32
CA HIS A 72 -4.02 -1.91 13.35
C HIS A 72 -3.37 -3.11 12.66
N ALA A 73 -2.32 -3.71 13.24
CA ALA A 73 -1.66 -4.90 12.70
C ALA A 73 -2.58 -6.14 12.74
N CYS A 74 -3.55 -6.20 11.83
CA CYS A 74 -4.33 -7.40 11.56
C CYS A 74 -3.39 -8.43 10.92
N LYS A 75 -3.30 -9.63 11.50
CA LYS A 75 -2.50 -10.75 11.00
C LYS A 75 -3.08 -11.26 9.67
N VAL A 76 -2.75 -10.61 8.56
CA VAL A 76 -3.07 -11.10 7.21
C VAL A 76 -1.93 -12.01 6.77
N SER A 77 -2.26 -13.27 6.50
CA SER A 77 -1.30 -14.31 6.15
C SER A 77 -0.67 -14.05 4.78
N SER A 78 0.66 -14.05 4.79
CA SER A 78 1.55 -14.48 3.71
C SER A 78 1.38 -13.78 2.37
N SER A 79 2.29 -12.83 2.15
CA SER A 79 2.46 -12.02 0.94
C SER A 79 1.44 -10.88 0.85
N VAL A 80 1.80 -9.66 1.29
CA VAL A 80 2.14 -8.52 0.41
C VAL A 80 2.10 -7.15 1.11
N LEU A 81 2.80 -6.21 0.45
CA LEU A 81 3.01 -4.81 0.75
C LEU A 81 1.73 -3.96 0.87
N LEU A 82 1.90 -2.92 1.69
CA LEU A 82 1.10 -1.70 1.86
C LEU A 82 -0.40 -1.93 1.66
N HIS A 83 -1.07 -2.42 2.70
CA HIS A 83 -2.48 -2.08 2.86
C HIS A 83 -2.57 -0.59 3.14
N ALA A 84 -3.37 0.07 2.33
CA ALA A 84 -3.28 1.50 2.11
C ALA A 84 -4.69 2.05 2.02
N LEU A 85 -5.14 2.76 3.06
CA LEU A 85 -6.42 3.46 3.05
C LEU A 85 -6.22 4.85 2.44
N PHE A 86 -7.02 5.20 1.43
CA PHE A 86 -7.03 6.54 0.86
C PHE A 86 -7.62 7.55 1.85
N ILE A 87 -6.87 8.61 2.15
CA ILE A 87 -7.29 9.74 3.01
C ILE A 87 -7.52 10.96 2.08
N PRO A 88 -8.65 11.68 2.20
CA PRO A 88 -8.90 12.92 1.43
C PRO A 88 -8.00 14.09 1.86
#